data_AF-A2QHH7-F1
#
_entry.id   AF-A2QHH7-F1
#
_cell.length_a   1.000
_cell.length_b   1.000
_cell.length_c   1.000
_cell.angle_alpha   90.00
_cell.angle_beta   90.00
_cell.angle_gamma   90.00
#
_symmetry.space_group_name_H-M   'P 1'
#
loop_
_entity.id
_entity.type
_entity.pdbx_description
1 polymer ?
#
loop_
_entity_poly.entity_id
_entity_poly.type
_entity_poly.pdbx_seq_one_letter_code
_entity_poly.pdbx_strand_id
1 'polypeptide(L)'
;MVTQRDRELFREDIRSRGTKLNAAERENLLRPYLPDPSDLPRKPPQRRKKVPRKTPIRTFIKSQLHLLTYTVVHIIFGIFSRLILSYYAVVDRIFAIVYYHHRTPELIRKDVKGLKRLPEHLSVILSLRKEDDALAILMDEVAELSAWSVSSGIPVLSVYEKTGVLKSCIPVLHQAITSKLSSYYGSPAQQPTLQLFAPHHPIYNTQQDVPPSDRHNASSLTLLLLSATDGRETFVDLTKTLAEMSQSGKLSPEDITMELVDAEIMKPEPDLLLVFGSFLKLDGYPPWHIRLTEMYCTGGRNSGITNSDEAVEYHGFLRGLWHYAGAQMRFGR
;
A
#
# COMPACT_ATOMS: atom_id res chain seq x y z
N MET A 1 54.98 -30.57 -2.36
CA MET A 1 54.25 -29.94 -3.48
C MET A 1 53.19 -30.91 -3.97
N VAL A 2 51.94 -30.47 -4.18
CA VAL A 2 50.83 -31.36 -4.58
C VAL A 2 50.97 -31.74 -6.05
N THR A 3 50.88 -33.04 -6.37
CA THR A 3 50.98 -33.52 -7.77
C THR A 3 49.82 -32.98 -8.61
N GLN A 4 50.09 -32.69 -9.89
CA GLN A 4 49.08 -32.10 -10.78
C GLN A 4 47.88 -33.04 -11.00
N ARG A 5 48.14 -34.35 -11.08
CA ARG A 5 47.12 -35.40 -11.22
C ARG A 5 46.14 -35.43 -10.05
N ASP A 6 46.62 -35.35 -8.81
CA ASP A 6 45.75 -35.38 -7.63
C ASP A 6 44.88 -34.11 -7.52
N ARG A 7 45.40 -32.96 -7.99
CA ARG A 7 44.63 -31.71 -8.05
C ARG A 7 43.51 -31.78 -9.08
N GLU A 8 43.74 -32.43 -10.22
CA GLU A 8 42.74 -32.59 -11.27
C GLU A 8 41.63 -33.55 -10.82
N LEU A 9 41.99 -34.70 -10.24
CA LEU A 9 41.02 -35.66 -9.70
C LEU A 9 40.15 -35.05 -8.59
N PHE A 10 40.74 -34.26 -7.70
CA PHE A 10 39.99 -33.55 -6.66
C PHE A 10 39.05 -32.48 -7.25
N ARG A 11 39.49 -31.72 -8.24
CA ARG A 11 38.67 -30.70 -8.92
C ARG A 11 37.52 -31.32 -9.70
N GLU A 12 37.74 -32.46 -10.34
CA GLU A 12 36.67 -33.18 -11.03
C GLU A 12 35.60 -33.69 -10.07
N ASP A 13 35.99 -34.27 -8.94
CA ASP A 13 35.02 -34.74 -7.94
C ASP A 13 34.15 -33.58 -7.40
N ILE A 14 34.76 -32.41 -7.19
CA ILE A 14 34.02 -31.18 -6.80
C ILE A 14 33.03 -30.75 -7.89
N ARG A 15 33.44 -30.75 -9.17
CA ARG A 15 32.54 -30.40 -10.28
C ARG A 15 31.35 -31.36 -10.37
N SER A 16 31.55 -32.64 -10.05
CA SER A 16 30.49 -33.64 -9.96
C SER A 16 29.77 -33.69 -8.60
N ARG A 17 29.83 -32.62 -7.79
CA ARG A 17 29.20 -32.52 -6.46
C ARG A 17 29.53 -33.68 -5.53
N GLY A 18 30.73 -34.23 -5.61
CA GLY A 18 31.20 -35.28 -4.72
C GLY A 18 30.59 -36.66 -4.98
N THR A 19 30.25 -37.00 -6.22
CA THR A 19 29.70 -38.31 -6.59
C THR A 19 30.74 -39.27 -7.18
N LYS A 20 31.92 -38.80 -7.57
CA LYS A 20 32.92 -39.61 -8.29
C LYS A 20 33.88 -40.36 -7.37
N LEU A 21 34.24 -39.76 -6.24
CA LEU A 21 35.12 -40.39 -5.25
C LEU A 21 34.33 -40.78 -4.00
N ASN A 22 34.50 -42.01 -3.55
CA ASN A 22 33.97 -42.43 -2.26
C ASN A 22 34.83 -41.88 -1.10
N ALA A 23 34.31 -41.88 0.12
CA ALA A 23 34.97 -41.29 1.29
C ALA A 23 36.40 -41.82 1.51
N ALA A 24 36.60 -43.14 1.36
CA ALA A 24 37.91 -43.78 1.51
C ALA A 24 38.90 -43.39 0.41
N GLU A 25 38.42 -43.16 -0.82
CA GLU A 25 39.26 -42.75 -1.94
C GLU A 25 39.71 -41.30 -1.79
N ARG A 26 38.82 -40.43 -1.29
CA ARG A 26 39.19 -39.05 -0.91
C ARG A 26 40.24 -39.01 0.19
N GLU A 27 40.09 -39.86 1.20
CA GLU A 27 41.05 -39.96 2.30
C GLU A 27 42.42 -40.41 1.77
N ASN A 28 42.46 -41.43 0.92
CA ASN A 28 43.68 -41.91 0.29
C ASN A 28 44.35 -40.87 -0.62
N LEU A 29 43.56 -40.05 -1.33
CA LEU A 29 44.08 -38.96 -2.16
C LEU A 29 44.77 -37.87 -1.32
N LEU A 30 44.30 -37.64 -0.08
CA LEU A 30 44.87 -36.63 0.82
C LEU A 30 45.99 -37.18 1.71
N ARG A 31 46.01 -38.48 2.00
CA ARG A 31 46.93 -39.15 2.92
C ARG A 31 48.41 -38.83 2.70
N PRO A 32 48.95 -38.75 1.47
CA PRO A 32 50.37 -38.42 1.24
C PRO A 32 50.72 -36.96 1.58
N TYR A 33 49.72 -36.08 1.66
CA TYR A 33 49.88 -34.66 1.97
C TYR A 33 49.61 -34.34 3.44
N LEU A 34 49.12 -35.29 4.21
CA LEU A 34 48.94 -35.15 5.65
C LEU A 34 50.29 -35.41 6.34
N PRO A 35 50.66 -34.61 7.36
CA PRO A 35 51.85 -34.86 8.16
C PRO A 35 51.74 -36.22 8.87
N ASP A 36 52.88 -36.91 9.03
CA ASP A 36 52.91 -38.17 9.77
C ASP A 36 52.35 -37.93 11.18
N PRO A 37 51.35 -38.70 11.65
CA PRO A 37 50.77 -38.53 12.98
C PRO A 37 51.81 -38.61 14.11
N SER A 38 52.99 -39.17 13.84
CA SER A 38 54.15 -39.24 14.74
C SER A 38 54.85 -37.88 14.92
N ASP A 39 54.83 -37.03 13.90
CA ASP A 39 55.46 -35.69 13.88
C ASP A 39 54.55 -34.59 14.45
N LEU A 40 53.27 -34.91 14.65
CA LEU A 40 52.36 -34.01 15.35
C LEU A 40 52.75 -33.96 16.84
N PRO A 41 52.93 -32.76 17.42
CA PRO A 41 53.30 -32.63 18.83
C PRO A 41 52.26 -33.38 19.66
N ARG A 42 52.70 -34.48 20.30
CA ARG A 42 51.90 -35.24 21.25
C ARG A 42 51.40 -34.25 22.30
N LYS A 43 50.14 -33.85 22.19
CA LYS A 43 49.46 -33.13 23.27
C LYS A 43 49.70 -33.96 24.53
N PRO A 44 50.14 -33.35 25.64
CA PRO A 44 50.35 -34.08 26.88
C PRO A 44 49.08 -34.88 27.18
N PRO A 45 49.21 -36.10 27.76
CA PRO A 45 48.07 -36.98 27.99
C PRO A 45 46.95 -36.16 28.59
N GLN A 46 45.78 -36.24 27.94
CA GLN A 46 44.57 -35.51 28.26
C GLN A 46 44.55 -35.20 29.76
N ARG A 47 44.67 -33.90 30.11
CA ARG A 47 44.31 -33.40 31.44
C ARG A 47 43.13 -34.24 31.88
N ARG A 48 43.31 -35.03 32.95
CA ARG A 48 42.27 -35.81 33.66
C ARG A 48 40.91 -35.23 33.27
N LYS A 49 40.00 -36.01 32.67
CA LYS A 49 38.61 -35.60 32.42
C LYS A 49 38.19 -34.79 33.65
N LYS A 50 38.21 -33.45 33.53
CA LYS A 50 37.80 -32.61 34.66
C LYS A 50 36.34 -32.98 34.77
N VAL A 51 35.97 -33.61 35.88
CA VAL A 51 34.58 -33.83 36.28
C VAL A 51 33.85 -32.56 35.87
N PRO A 52 32.76 -32.63 35.07
CA PRO A 52 32.09 -31.43 34.59
C PRO A 52 31.88 -30.55 35.81
N ARG A 53 32.57 -29.40 35.84
CA ARG A 53 32.45 -28.49 36.98
C ARG A 53 30.96 -28.19 37.03
N LYS A 54 30.28 -28.62 38.10
CA LYS A 54 28.88 -28.28 38.36
C LYS A 54 28.79 -26.79 38.09
N THR A 55 28.04 -26.40 37.06
CA THR A 55 27.84 -24.99 36.75
C THR A 55 27.41 -24.35 38.06
N PRO A 56 28.11 -23.31 38.54
CA PRO A 56 27.84 -22.81 39.88
C PRO A 56 26.38 -22.43 39.95
N ILE A 57 25.70 -22.79 41.04
CA ILE A 57 24.29 -22.44 41.26
C ILE A 57 24.06 -20.94 41.00
N ARG A 58 25.08 -20.10 41.25
CA ARG A 58 25.12 -18.67 40.88
C ARG A 58 24.88 -18.37 39.39
N THR A 59 25.44 -19.13 38.45
CA THR A 59 25.18 -18.92 37.01
C THR A 59 23.76 -19.34 36.64
N PHE A 60 23.23 -20.39 37.27
CA PHE A 60 21.84 -20.82 37.09
C PHE A 60 20.86 -19.80 37.68
N ILE A 61 21.11 -19.30 38.89
CA ILE A 61 20.31 -18.23 39.52
C ILE A 61 20.38 -16.96 38.68
N LYS A 62 21.55 -16.56 38.17
CA LYS A 62 21.69 -15.39 37.30
C LYS A 62 20.90 -15.56 36.00
N SER A 63 20.95 -16.73 35.35
CA SER A 63 20.15 -16.99 34.14
C SER A 63 18.64 -17.02 34.43
N GLN A 64 18.22 -17.61 35.55
CA GLN A 64 16.82 -17.60 35.98
C GLN A 64 16.33 -16.17 36.30
N LEU A 65 17.17 -15.35 36.93
CA LEU A 65 16.87 -13.95 37.18
C LEU A 65 16.75 -13.15 35.88
N HIS A 66 17.66 -13.34 34.92
CA HIS A 66 17.56 -12.70 33.61
C HIS A 66 16.28 -13.12 32.87
N LEU A 67 15.95 -14.41 32.88
CA LEU A 67 14.73 -14.93 32.26
C LEU A 67 13.47 -14.37 32.95
N LEU A 68 13.47 -14.31 34.28
CA LEU A 68 12.37 -13.73 35.05
C LEU A 68 12.20 -12.25 34.72
N THR A 69 13.27 -11.46 34.78
CA THR A 69 13.23 -10.03 34.44
C THR A 69 12.76 -9.80 33.01
N TYR A 70 13.29 -10.57 32.05
CA TYR A 70 12.85 -10.51 30.65
C TYR A 70 11.37 -10.82 30.51
N THR A 71 10.89 -11.86 31.18
CA THR A 71 9.47 -12.28 31.15
C THR A 71 8.58 -11.20 31.76
N VAL A 72 8.98 -10.62 32.90
CA VAL A 72 8.23 -9.53 33.54
C VAL A 72 8.16 -8.30 32.63
N VAL A 73 9.28 -7.89 32.04
CA VAL A 73 9.31 -6.76 31.09
C VAL A 73 8.42 -7.05 29.87
N HIS A 74 8.49 -8.26 29.30
CA HIS A 74 7.63 -8.66 28.18
C HIS A 74 6.15 -8.69 28.53
N ILE A 75 5.79 -9.16 29.73
CA ILE A 75 4.40 -9.15 30.21
C ILE A 75 3.91 -7.72 30.35
N ILE A 76 4.68 -6.85 31.00
CA ILE A 76 4.32 -5.43 31.19
C ILE A 76 4.17 -4.74 29.83
N PHE A 77 5.15 -4.89 28.94
CA PHE A 77 5.11 -4.32 27.60
C PHE A 77 3.93 -4.86 26.77
N GLY A 78 3.65 -6.16 26.88
CA GLY A 78 2.52 -6.81 26.21
C GLY A 78 1.16 -6.37 26.75
N ILE A 79 1.04 -6.10 28.05
CA ILE A 79 -0.17 -5.52 28.67
C ILE A 79 -0.33 -4.07 28.20
N PHE A 80 0.72 -3.25 28.32
CA PHE A 80 0.71 -1.85 27.91
C PHE A 80 0.32 -1.69 26.44
N SER A 81 0.96 -2.47 25.55
CA SER A 81 0.63 -2.46 24.12
C SER A 81 -0.83 -2.83 23.89
N ARG A 82 -1.34 -3.89 24.53
CA ARG A 82 -2.75 -4.32 24.40
C ARG A 82 -3.75 -3.30 24.94
N LEU A 83 -3.43 -2.61 26.04
CA LEU A 83 -4.26 -1.54 26.57
C LEU A 83 -4.35 -0.37 25.60
N ILE A 84 -3.24 0.04 25.00
CA ILE A 84 -3.21 1.09 23.99
C ILE A 84 -4.04 0.69 22.76
N LEU A 85 -3.82 -0.53 22.25
CA LEU A 85 -4.56 -1.07 21.10
C LEU A 85 -6.07 -1.11 21.40
N SER A 86 -6.45 -1.62 22.57
CA SER A 86 -7.85 -1.69 23.00
C SER A 86 -8.48 -0.32 23.16
N TYR A 87 -7.75 0.66 23.72
CA TYR A 87 -8.23 2.03 23.84
C TYR A 87 -8.56 2.62 22.47
N TYR A 88 -7.65 2.53 21.50
CA TYR A 88 -7.91 3.03 20.14
C TYR A 88 -9.05 2.28 19.45
N ALA A 89 -9.12 0.95 19.61
CA ALA A 89 -10.23 0.16 19.06
C ALA A 89 -11.59 0.62 19.61
N VAL A 90 -11.67 0.92 20.91
CA VAL A 90 -12.90 1.43 21.54
C VAL A 90 -13.23 2.82 21.01
N VAL A 91 -12.24 3.71 20.91
CA VAL A 91 -12.44 5.06 20.36
C VAL A 91 -12.94 4.99 18.92
N ASP A 92 -12.33 4.17 18.05
CA ASP A 92 -12.77 4.00 16.66
C ASP A 92 -14.21 3.46 16.59
N ARG A 93 -14.56 2.48 17.45
CA ARG A 93 -15.94 1.97 17.54
C ARG A 93 -16.93 3.04 18.00
N ILE A 94 -16.54 3.90 18.94
CA ILE A 94 -17.37 5.03 19.36
C ILE A 94 -17.56 5.99 18.19
N PHE A 95 -16.50 6.34 17.45
CA PHE A 95 -16.61 7.19 16.25
C PHE A 95 -17.51 6.58 15.18
N ALA A 96 -17.40 5.28 14.91
CA ALA A 96 -18.25 4.59 13.94
C ALA A 96 -19.74 4.59 14.34
N ILE A 97 -20.05 4.62 15.64
CA ILE A 97 -21.42 4.70 16.15
C ILE A 97 -21.93 6.15 16.16
N VAL A 98 -21.10 7.09 16.61
CA VAL A 98 -21.46 8.51 16.76
C VAL A 98 -21.67 9.17 15.39
N TYR A 99 -20.76 8.93 14.45
CA TYR A 99 -20.87 9.39 13.08
C TYR A 99 -21.58 8.30 12.27
N TYR A 100 -22.86 8.17 12.58
CA TYR A 100 -23.91 7.34 11.97
C TYR A 100 -24.59 7.98 10.74
N HIS A 101 -24.14 7.93 9.48
CA HIS A 101 -24.75 8.77 8.42
C HIS A 101 -26.16 8.36 7.98
N HIS A 102 -26.63 7.16 8.37
CA HIS A 102 -27.92 6.60 7.95
C HIS A 102 -28.16 6.65 6.42
N ARG A 103 -27.10 6.69 5.61
CA ARG A 103 -27.15 6.94 4.16
C ARG A 103 -27.93 8.20 3.74
N THR A 104 -27.89 9.24 4.57
CA THR A 104 -28.55 10.53 4.28
C THR A 104 -27.50 11.59 3.89
N PRO A 105 -27.63 12.23 2.71
CA PRO A 105 -26.66 13.24 2.27
C PRO A 105 -26.66 14.49 3.17
N GLU A 106 -27.79 14.82 3.81
CA GLU A 106 -27.91 15.96 4.71
C GLU A 106 -27.04 15.81 5.95
N LEU A 107 -26.95 14.60 6.50
CA LEU A 107 -26.14 14.33 7.68
C LEU A 107 -24.64 14.41 7.35
N ILE A 108 -24.24 13.84 6.22
CA ILE A 108 -22.87 13.96 5.71
C ILE A 108 -22.49 15.43 5.49
N ARG A 109 -23.37 16.19 4.84
CA ARG A 109 -23.15 17.62 4.61
C ARG A 109 -23.04 18.40 5.92
N LYS A 110 -23.79 18.02 6.95
CA LYS A 110 -23.72 18.62 8.28
C LYS A 110 -22.36 18.35 8.95
N ASP A 111 -21.82 17.14 8.81
CA ASP A 111 -20.54 16.75 9.42
C ASP A 111 -19.35 17.56 8.85
N VAL A 112 -19.43 17.95 7.58
CA VAL A 112 -18.37 18.74 6.91
C VAL A 112 -18.59 20.25 6.94
N LYS A 113 -19.80 20.73 7.29
CA LYS A 113 -20.16 22.17 7.24
C LYS A 113 -19.26 23.07 8.10
N GLY A 114 -18.71 22.55 9.19
CA GLY A 114 -17.83 23.28 10.10
C GLY A 114 -16.36 23.31 9.70
N LEU A 115 -15.97 22.63 8.61
CA LEU A 115 -14.59 22.55 8.17
C LEU A 115 -14.14 23.83 7.47
N LYS A 116 -12.91 24.26 7.75
CA LYS A 116 -12.33 25.49 7.20
C LYS A 116 -12.16 25.44 5.68
N ARG A 117 -11.93 24.24 5.14
CA ARG A 117 -11.72 23.95 3.72
C ARG A 117 -12.06 22.49 3.45
N LEU A 118 -12.34 22.19 2.19
CA LEU A 118 -12.55 20.85 1.66
C LEU A 118 -11.66 20.68 0.41
N PRO A 119 -11.19 19.45 0.12
CA PRO A 119 -10.47 19.20 -1.12
C PRO A 119 -11.43 19.35 -2.31
N GLU A 120 -10.98 20.01 -3.39
CA GLU A 120 -11.69 20.03 -4.67
C GLU A 120 -11.51 18.69 -5.38
N HIS A 121 -10.34 18.06 -5.18
CA HIS A 121 -10.04 16.74 -5.69
C HIS A 121 -9.55 15.80 -4.59
N LEU A 122 -10.37 14.79 -4.29
CA LEU A 122 -10.04 13.69 -3.40
C LEU A 122 -9.51 12.50 -4.20
N SER A 123 -8.40 11.92 -3.79
CA SER A 123 -7.95 10.63 -4.30
C SER A 123 -7.92 9.58 -3.21
N VAL A 124 -8.22 8.33 -3.55
CA VAL A 124 -8.22 7.19 -2.64
C VAL A 124 -7.44 6.03 -3.26
N ILE A 125 -6.57 5.41 -2.48
CA ILE A 125 -5.90 4.14 -2.85
C ILE A 125 -6.66 2.98 -2.25
N LEU A 126 -7.12 2.08 -3.10
CA LEU A 126 -7.79 0.84 -2.73
C LEU A 126 -7.00 -0.36 -3.27
N SER A 127 -7.15 -1.47 -2.57
CA SER A 127 -6.50 -2.74 -2.90
C SER A 127 -7.55 -3.83 -3.06
N LEU A 128 -7.39 -4.67 -4.08
CA LEU A 128 -8.23 -5.86 -4.23
C LEU A 128 -7.86 -6.91 -3.18
N ARG A 129 -8.82 -7.26 -2.32
CA ARG A 129 -8.65 -8.33 -1.32
C ARG A 129 -8.54 -9.71 -1.97
N LYS A 130 -8.13 -10.71 -1.18
CA LYS A 130 -7.96 -12.11 -1.64
C LYS A 130 -9.20 -12.98 -1.48
N GLU A 131 -10.35 -12.37 -1.19
CA GLU A 131 -11.61 -13.06 -0.95
C GLU A 131 -12.34 -13.33 -2.28
N ASP A 132 -13.21 -14.34 -2.34
CA ASP A 132 -13.91 -14.73 -3.58
C ASP A 132 -14.81 -13.59 -4.13
N ASP A 133 -15.40 -12.79 -3.22
CA ASP A 133 -16.26 -11.63 -3.56
C ASP A 133 -15.50 -10.29 -3.57
N ALA A 134 -14.16 -10.31 -3.58
CA ALA A 134 -13.35 -9.11 -3.39
C ALA A 134 -13.64 -7.98 -4.41
N LEU A 135 -13.95 -8.34 -5.67
CA LEU A 135 -14.27 -7.35 -6.70
C LEU A 135 -15.62 -6.67 -6.44
N ALA A 136 -16.63 -7.42 -6.00
CA ALA A 136 -17.94 -6.86 -5.66
C ALA A 136 -17.84 -5.93 -4.44
N ILE A 137 -17.07 -6.34 -3.43
CA ILE A 137 -16.78 -5.51 -2.24
C ILE A 137 -16.08 -4.21 -2.66
N LEU A 138 -15.05 -4.31 -3.51
CA LEU A 138 -14.32 -3.13 -3.99
C LEU A 138 -15.24 -2.17 -4.76
N MET A 139 -16.11 -2.68 -5.63
CA MET A 139 -17.09 -1.84 -6.35
C MET A 139 -18.09 -1.17 -5.38
N ASP A 140 -18.51 -1.86 -4.32
CA ASP A 140 -19.38 -1.29 -3.29
C ASP A 140 -18.68 -0.19 -2.49
N GLU A 141 -17.39 -0.39 -2.13
CA GLU A 141 -16.56 0.62 -1.44
C GLU A 141 -16.39 1.88 -2.30
N VAL A 142 -16.14 1.73 -3.61
CA VAL A 142 -16.10 2.86 -4.55
C VAL A 142 -17.44 3.58 -4.64
N ALA A 143 -18.55 2.85 -4.62
CA ALA A 143 -19.89 3.43 -4.65
C ALA A 143 -20.21 4.21 -3.36
N GLU A 144 -19.85 3.69 -2.19
CA GLU A 144 -19.99 4.41 -0.91
C GLU A 144 -19.11 5.67 -0.87
N LEU A 145 -17.84 5.58 -1.29
CA LEU A 145 -16.94 6.75 -1.39
C LEU A 145 -17.47 7.82 -2.35
N SER A 146 -18.05 7.40 -3.46
CA SER A 146 -18.68 8.31 -4.42
C SER A 146 -19.84 9.07 -3.78
N ALA A 147 -20.71 8.35 -3.05
CA ALA A 147 -21.82 8.94 -2.32
C ALA A 147 -21.34 9.90 -1.22
N TRP A 148 -20.30 9.54 -0.47
CA TRP A 148 -19.74 10.40 0.59
C TRP A 148 -19.07 11.65 0.01
N SER A 149 -18.31 11.51 -1.07
CA SER A 149 -17.61 12.63 -1.72
C SER A 149 -18.59 13.67 -2.22
N VAL A 150 -19.59 13.24 -3.01
CA VAL A 150 -20.59 14.18 -3.55
C VAL A 150 -21.48 14.79 -2.46
N SER A 151 -21.84 14.03 -1.43
CA SER A 151 -22.62 14.53 -0.29
C SER A 151 -21.82 15.53 0.57
N SER A 152 -20.50 15.36 0.62
CA SER A 152 -19.58 16.30 1.28
C SER A 152 -19.31 17.55 0.44
N GLY A 153 -19.73 17.58 -0.84
CA GLY A 153 -19.47 18.67 -1.76
C GLY A 153 -18.11 18.60 -2.45
N ILE A 154 -17.48 17.42 -2.52
CA ILE A 154 -16.23 17.17 -3.24
C ILE A 154 -16.58 16.78 -4.68
N PRO A 155 -16.23 17.59 -5.70
CA PRO A 155 -16.67 17.38 -7.07
C PRO A 155 -15.86 16.32 -7.84
N VAL A 156 -14.60 16.06 -7.45
CA VAL A 156 -13.73 15.10 -8.14
C VAL A 156 -13.23 14.03 -7.17
N LEU A 157 -13.44 12.76 -7.54
CA LEU A 157 -12.94 11.59 -6.82
C LEU A 157 -12.05 10.78 -7.76
N SER A 158 -10.78 10.60 -7.41
CA SER A 158 -9.91 9.60 -8.05
C SER A 158 -9.85 8.34 -7.22
N VAL A 159 -10.02 7.18 -7.86
CA VAL A 159 -9.84 5.87 -7.24
C VAL A 159 -8.68 5.18 -7.94
N TYR A 160 -7.63 4.93 -7.19
CA TYR A 160 -6.50 4.13 -7.64
C TYR A 160 -6.61 2.70 -7.15
N GLU A 161 -6.59 1.75 -8.08
CA GLU A 161 -6.41 0.33 -7.80
C GLU A 161 -5.29 -0.20 -8.69
N LYS A 162 -4.31 -0.85 -8.07
CA LYS A 162 -3.02 -1.18 -8.69
C LYS A 162 -3.15 -1.99 -9.98
N THR A 163 -4.01 -3.01 -10.01
CA THR A 163 -4.12 -3.95 -11.13
C THR A 163 -4.90 -3.39 -12.31
N GLY A 164 -5.74 -2.37 -12.09
CA GLY A 164 -6.63 -1.80 -13.09
C GLY A 164 -7.90 -2.60 -13.32
N VAL A 165 -8.29 -3.51 -12.41
CA VAL A 165 -9.47 -4.37 -12.58
C VAL A 165 -10.76 -3.54 -12.74
N LEU A 166 -10.84 -2.39 -12.07
CA LEU A 166 -12.00 -1.49 -12.13
C LEU A 166 -12.22 -0.90 -13.53
N LYS A 167 -11.15 -0.69 -14.30
CA LYS A 167 -11.25 -0.14 -15.67
C LYS A 167 -11.93 -1.11 -16.63
N SER A 168 -11.76 -2.41 -16.41
CA SER A 168 -12.42 -3.46 -17.20
C SER A 168 -13.92 -3.60 -16.87
N CYS A 169 -14.38 -3.01 -15.76
CA CYS A 169 -15.74 -3.16 -15.24
C CYS A 169 -16.53 -1.83 -15.20
N ILE A 170 -16.12 -0.82 -15.98
CA ILE A 170 -16.72 0.53 -15.97
C ILE A 170 -18.26 0.53 -16.03
N PRO A 171 -18.93 -0.20 -16.95
CA PRO A 171 -20.39 -0.16 -17.02
C PRO A 171 -21.08 -0.71 -15.75
N VAL A 172 -20.55 -1.80 -15.20
CA VAL A 172 -21.08 -2.45 -13.99
C VAL A 172 -20.84 -1.56 -12.77
N LEU A 173 -19.65 -0.97 -12.67
CA LEU A 173 -19.30 -0.02 -11.61
C LEU A 173 -20.18 1.24 -11.67
N HIS A 174 -20.40 1.80 -12.86
CA HIS A 174 -21.29 2.95 -13.04
C HIS A 174 -22.71 2.63 -12.56
N GLN A 175 -23.24 1.44 -12.86
CA GLN A 175 -24.54 1.00 -12.37
C GLN A 175 -24.54 0.83 -10.84
N ALA A 176 -23.49 0.26 -10.25
CA ALA A 176 -23.35 0.11 -8.81
C ALA A 176 -23.34 1.48 -8.08
N ILE A 177 -22.59 2.44 -8.60
CA ILE A 177 -22.55 3.82 -8.06
C ILE A 177 -23.90 4.49 -8.21
N THR A 178 -24.54 4.39 -9.38
CA THR A 178 -25.86 5.01 -9.61
C THR A 178 -26.93 4.43 -8.67
N SER A 179 -26.92 3.11 -8.47
CA SER A 179 -27.79 2.42 -7.52
C SER A 179 -27.52 2.87 -6.08
N LYS A 180 -26.24 3.08 -5.72
CA LYS A 180 -25.89 3.61 -4.40
C LYS A 180 -26.37 5.05 -4.22
N LEU A 181 -26.15 5.91 -5.21
CA LEU A 181 -26.61 7.30 -5.19
C LEU A 181 -28.14 7.38 -5.08
N SER A 182 -28.89 6.49 -5.72
CA SER A 182 -30.35 6.44 -5.56
C SER A 182 -30.77 6.05 -4.14
N SER A 183 -30.01 5.18 -3.45
CA SER A 183 -30.23 4.87 -2.04
C SER A 183 -29.99 6.07 -1.11
N TYR A 184 -29.14 7.03 -1.49
CA TYR A 184 -28.84 8.23 -0.68
C TYR A 184 -29.80 9.39 -0.99
N TYR A 185 -30.02 9.69 -2.26
CA TYR A 185 -30.76 10.87 -2.73
C TYR A 185 -32.24 10.57 -3.06
N GLY A 186 -32.61 9.30 -3.15
CA GLY A 186 -33.96 8.89 -3.54
C GLY A 186 -34.27 9.26 -4.99
N SER A 187 -34.96 10.40 -5.17
CA SER A 187 -35.53 10.79 -6.47
C SER A 187 -34.45 11.13 -7.53
N PRO A 188 -34.61 10.73 -8.80
CA PRO A 188 -33.64 11.02 -9.87
C PRO A 188 -33.38 12.52 -10.10
N ALA A 189 -34.35 13.39 -9.80
CA ALA A 189 -34.21 14.83 -9.95
C ALA A 189 -33.20 15.46 -8.96
N GLN A 190 -32.98 14.81 -7.82
CA GLN A 190 -32.05 15.25 -6.78
C GLN A 190 -30.69 14.54 -6.87
N GLN A 191 -30.58 13.52 -7.73
CA GLN A 191 -29.35 12.76 -7.86
C GLN A 191 -28.27 13.58 -8.58
N PRO A 192 -27.01 13.46 -8.14
CA PRO A 192 -25.92 14.12 -8.81
C PRO A 192 -25.65 13.51 -10.19
N THR A 193 -25.13 14.34 -11.09
CA THR A 193 -24.66 13.87 -12.40
C THR A 193 -23.32 13.15 -12.20
N LEU A 194 -23.24 11.88 -12.58
CA LEU A 194 -22.02 11.08 -12.50
C LEU A 194 -21.31 11.05 -13.86
N GLN A 195 -20.03 11.36 -13.88
CA GLN A 195 -19.16 11.21 -15.05
C GLN A 195 -17.99 10.30 -14.69
N LEU A 196 -17.79 9.22 -15.45
CA LEU A 196 -16.75 8.24 -15.16
C LEU A 196 -15.68 8.25 -16.25
N PHE A 197 -14.43 8.46 -15.83
CA PHE A 197 -13.26 8.58 -16.68
C PHE A 197 -12.22 7.52 -16.31
N ALA A 198 -11.61 6.91 -17.32
CA ALA A 198 -10.39 6.13 -17.17
C ALA A 198 -9.46 6.48 -18.34
N PRO A 199 -8.14 6.60 -18.11
CA PRO A 199 -7.20 6.84 -19.20
C PRO A 199 -7.29 5.72 -20.25
N HIS A 200 -7.14 6.13 -21.51
CA HIS A 200 -7.30 5.28 -22.69
C HIS A 200 -8.69 4.62 -22.87
N HIS A 201 -9.71 5.07 -22.13
CA HIS A 201 -11.09 4.62 -22.29
C HIS A 201 -11.98 5.80 -22.72
N PRO A 202 -13.00 5.56 -23.56
CA PRO A 202 -13.97 6.59 -23.88
C PRO A 202 -14.72 7.02 -22.61
N ILE A 203 -15.07 8.30 -22.55
CA ILE A 203 -15.86 8.86 -21.44
C ILE A 203 -17.17 8.09 -21.36
N TYR A 204 -17.44 7.47 -20.21
CA TYR A 204 -18.69 6.76 -19.99
C TYR A 204 -19.68 7.70 -19.31
N ASN A 205 -20.65 8.18 -20.09
CA ASN A 205 -21.75 9.01 -19.60
C ASN A 205 -23.07 8.42 -20.10
N THR A 206 -23.87 7.88 -19.19
CA THR A 206 -25.18 7.27 -19.53
C THR A 206 -26.35 8.25 -19.39
N GLN A 207 -26.11 9.49 -18.95
CA GLN A 207 -27.18 10.46 -18.77
C GLN A 207 -27.41 11.30 -20.04
N GLN A 208 -28.02 10.69 -21.07
CA GLN A 208 -28.39 11.38 -22.33
C GLN A 208 -29.87 11.79 -22.46
N ASP A 209 -30.78 11.44 -21.54
CA ASP A 209 -32.24 11.60 -21.79
C ASP A 209 -33.03 12.51 -20.84
N VAL A 210 -32.39 13.41 -20.06
CA VAL A 210 -33.14 14.36 -19.21
C VAL A 210 -32.94 15.80 -19.68
N PRO A 211 -34.00 16.54 -20.06
CA PRO A 211 -33.88 17.91 -20.55
C PRO A 211 -33.27 18.85 -19.49
N PRO A 212 -32.44 19.81 -19.91
CA PRO A 212 -31.67 20.68 -19.00
C PRO A 212 -32.50 21.72 -18.22
N SER A 213 -33.81 21.81 -18.46
CA SER A 213 -34.68 22.86 -17.92
C SER A 213 -35.12 22.67 -16.46
N ASP A 214 -34.95 21.48 -15.87
CA ASP A 214 -35.37 21.20 -14.47
C ASP A 214 -34.19 21.04 -13.48
N ARG A 215 -32.93 21.15 -13.92
CA ARG A 215 -31.75 20.90 -13.08
C ARG A 215 -31.25 22.14 -12.33
N HIS A 216 -32.13 22.84 -11.61
CA HIS A 216 -31.69 23.90 -10.70
C HIS A 216 -31.09 23.27 -9.42
N ASN A 217 -29.76 23.21 -9.35
CA ASN A 217 -28.91 22.73 -8.22
C ASN A 217 -28.44 21.25 -8.22
N ALA A 218 -28.39 20.56 -9.36
CA ALA A 218 -27.81 19.21 -9.39
C ALA A 218 -26.27 19.29 -9.25
N SER A 219 -25.72 18.77 -8.15
CA SER A 219 -24.27 18.59 -7.98
C SER A 219 -23.75 17.58 -9.02
N SER A 220 -22.51 17.71 -9.44
CA SER A 220 -21.85 16.76 -10.33
C SER A 220 -20.69 16.08 -9.63
N LEU A 221 -20.49 14.79 -9.88
CA LEU A 221 -19.33 14.03 -9.43
C LEU A 221 -18.58 13.48 -10.65
N THR A 222 -17.31 13.84 -10.72
CA THR A 222 -16.35 13.28 -11.67
C THR A 222 -15.55 12.18 -10.98
N LEU A 223 -15.71 10.94 -11.43
CA LEU A 223 -14.97 9.78 -10.94
C LEU A 223 -13.85 9.42 -11.92
N LEU A 224 -12.60 9.45 -11.47
CA LEU A 224 -11.42 9.07 -12.23
C LEU A 224 -10.88 7.73 -11.75
N LEU A 225 -10.77 6.75 -12.63
CA LEU A 225 -10.18 5.44 -12.32
C LEU A 225 -8.72 5.39 -12.75
N LEU A 226 -7.83 5.16 -11.79
CA LEU A 226 -6.39 5.09 -11.99
C LEU A 226 -5.87 3.68 -11.67
N SER A 227 -4.78 3.29 -12.34
CA SER A 227 -4.03 2.06 -12.07
C SER A 227 -2.52 2.28 -12.19
N ALA A 228 -1.72 1.25 -11.86
CA ALA A 228 -0.26 1.36 -11.88
C ALA A 228 0.31 1.76 -13.26
N THR A 229 -0.39 1.38 -14.34
CA THR A 229 -0.07 1.75 -15.72
C THR A 229 -0.16 3.25 -15.97
N ASP A 230 -0.95 3.99 -15.17
CA ASP A 230 -1.15 5.43 -15.32
C ASP A 230 -0.09 6.25 -14.57
N GLY A 231 0.81 5.57 -13.87
CA GLY A 231 1.89 6.19 -13.12
C GLY A 231 3.18 6.23 -13.93
N ARG A 232 4.15 5.40 -13.53
CA ARG A 232 5.51 5.43 -14.10
C ARG A 232 5.54 5.00 -15.57
N GLU A 233 4.64 4.13 -15.98
CA GLU A 233 4.59 3.63 -17.36
C GLU A 233 4.15 4.73 -18.32
N THR A 234 3.15 5.54 -17.96
CA THR A 234 2.78 6.76 -18.71
C THR A 234 3.96 7.72 -18.89
N PHE A 235 4.80 7.90 -17.87
CA PHE A 235 6.02 8.71 -18.00
C PHE A 235 7.00 8.14 -19.02
N VAL A 236 7.21 6.83 -18.97
CA VAL A 236 8.11 6.15 -19.89
C VAL A 236 7.58 6.30 -21.32
N ASP A 237 6.29 6.10 -21.54
CA ASP A 237 5.70 6.19 -22.87
C ASP A 237 5.67 7.63 -23.39
N LEU A 238 5.31 8.60 -22.56
CA LEU A 238 5.41 10.02 -22.91
C LEU A 238 6.85 10.39 -23.30
N THR A 239 7.84 9.95 -22.52
CA THR A 239 9.24 10.26 -22.80
C THR A 239 9.70 9.63 -24.11
N LYS A 240 9.27 8.39 -24.43
CA LYS A 240 9.55 7.76 -25.74
C LYS A 240 8.94 8.57 -26.86
N THR A 241 7.66 8.96 -26.75
CA THR A 241 6.96 9.74 -27.77
C THR A 241 7.62 11.11 -27.98
N LEU A 242 7.98 11.82 -26.92
CA LEU A 242 8.70 13.10 -27.01
C LEU A 242 10.08 12.92 -27.64
N ALA A 243 10.81 11.86 -27.31
CA ALA A 243 12.10 11.56 -27.91
C ALA A 243 11.98 11.24 -29.41
N GLU A 244 10.99 10.44 -29.82
CA GLU A 244 10.71 10.13 -31.23
C GLU A 244 10.29 11.38 -32.02
N MET A 245 9.45 12.24 -31.43
CA MET A 245 9.07 13.53 -32.01
C MET A 245 10.29 14.44 -32.16
N SER A 246 11.21 14.42 -31.21
CA SER A 246 12.44 15.20 -31.29
C SER A 246 13.41 14.68 -32.34
N GLN A 247 13.62 13.36 -32.42
CA GLN A 247 14.46 12.73 -33.44
C GLN A 247 13.92 12.92 -34.86
N SER A 248 12.60 12.96 -35.02
CA SER A 248 11.95 13.25 -36.30
C SER A 248 11.91 14.74 -36.66
N GLY A 249 12.47 15.61 -35.80
CA GLY A 249 12.53 17.06 -36.03
C GLY A 249 11.20 17.79 -35.85
N LYS A 250 10.18 17.14 -35.26
CA LYS A 250 8.87 17.74 -34.99
C LYS A 250 8.82 18.57 -33.71
N LEU A 251 9.78 18.36 -32.80
CA LEU A 251 9.88 19.00 -31.49
C LEU A 251 11.35 19.29 -31.17
N SER A 252 11.69 20.49 -30.73
CA SER A 252 13.05 20.72 -30.22
C SER A 252 13.18 20.20 -28.78
N PRO A 253 14.37 19.77 -28.33
CA PRO A 253 14.57 19.38 -26.93
C PRO A 253 14.28 20.51 -25.92
N GLU A 254 14.38 21.77 -26.36
CA GLU A 254 14.12 22.96 -25.54
C GLU A 254 12.62 23.18 -25.31
N ASP A 255 11.77 22.65 -26.20
CA ASP A 255 10.30 22.73 -26.07
C ASP A 255 9.76 21.75 -25.00
N ILE A 256 10.59 20.82 -24.51
CA ILE A 256 10.22 19.87 -23.45
C ILE A 256 10.24 20.58 -22.09
N THR A 257 9.17 21.31 -21.83
CA THR A 257 8.94 22.07 -20.60
C THR A 257 8.05 21.30 -19.61
N MET A 258 8.07 21.71 -18.34
CA MET A 258 7.15 21.17 -17.32
C MET A 258 5.68 21.37 -17.73
N GLU A 259 5.36 22.49 -18.38
CA GLU A 259 4.00 22.80 -18.86
C GLU A 259 3.54 21.84 -19.95
N LEU A 260 4.44 21.44 -20.86
CA LEU A 260 4.14 20.43 -21.87
C LEU A 260 3.85 19.08 -21.21
N VAL A 261 4.67 18.68 -20.23
CA VAL A 261 4.49 17.45 -19.48
C VAL A 261 3.17 17.47 -18.68
N ASP A 262 2.86 18.59 -18.02
CA ASP A 262 1.60 18.79 -17.29
C ASP A 262 0.38 18.78 -18.21
N ALA A 263 0.52 19.29 -19.45
CA ALA A 263 -0.58 19.30 -20.41
C ALA A 263 -0.91 17.92 -20.97
N GLU A 264 0.12 17.08 -21.15
CA GLU A 264 0.01 15.74 -21.74
C GLU A 264 -0.31 14.66 -20.70
N ILE A 265 0.13 14.85 -19.46
CA ILE A 265 -0.21 13.97 -18.33
C ILE A 265 -1.59 14.37 -17.78
N MET A 266 -2.38 13.37 -17.39
CA MET A 266 -3.78 13.54 -16.95
C MET A 266 -3.96 14.67 -15.91
N LYS A 267 -5.07 15.41 -15.98
CA LYS A 267 -5.09 16.81 -15.50
C LYS A 267 -5.42 17.14 -14.04
N PRO A 268 -6.15 16.37 -13.22
CA PRO A 268 -6.40 16.83 -11.86
C PRO A 268 -5.38 16.24 -10.86
N GLU A 269 -4.53 17.09 -10.29
CA GLU A 269 -3.74 16.76 -9.09
C GLU A 269 -4.68 16.68 -7.88
N PRO A 270 -4.61 15.65 -7.04
CA PRO A 270 -5.44 15.58 -5.83
C PRO A 270 -4.95 16.53 -4.75
N ASP A 271 -5.88 17.15 -4.04
CA ASP A 271 -5.60 17.96 -2.86
C ASP A 271 -5.34 17.08 -1.63
N LEU A 272 -6.10 15.97 -1.54
CA LEU A 272 -6.05 15.00 -0.45
C LEU A 272 -5.98 13.59 -1.02
N LEU A 273 -5.02 12.80 -0.55
CA LEU A 273 -4.89 11.37 -0.82
C LEU A 273 -5.20 10.57 0.45
N LEU A 274 -6.26 9.76 0.40
CA LEU A 274 -6.63 8.84 1.47
C LEU A 274 -6.09 7.44 1.21
N VAL A 275 -5.52 6.85 2.25
CA VAL A 275 -5.12 5.45 2.28
C VAL A 275 -5.78 4.76 3.47
N PHE A 276 -6.63 3.77 3.19
CA PHE A 276 -7.26 2.92 4.19
C PHE A 276 -6.33 1.76 4.51
N GLY A 277 -5.69 1.80 5.68
CA GLY A 277 -4.74 0.80 6.11
C GLY A 277 -3.83 1.29 7.23
N SER A 278 -2.95 0.42 7.70
CA SER A 278 -2.09 0.70 8.86
C SER A 278 -0.83 1.49 8.54
N PHE A 279 -0.41 1.52 7.27
CA PHE A 279 0.74 2.26 6.81
C PHE A 279 0.46 2.94 5.48
N LEU A 280 1.11 4.09 5.27
CA LEU A 280 1.01 4.81 4.02
C LEU A 280 1.77 4.05 2.93
N LYS A 281 1.03 3.50 1.97
CA LYS A 281 1.57 2.76 0.83
C LYS A 281 0.99 3.31 -0.46
N LEU A 282 1.84 3.86 -1.31
CA LEU A 282 1.41 4.44 -2.59
C LEU A 282 1.30 3.40 -3.70
N ASP A 283 2.00 2.28 -3.58
CA ASP A 283 1.87 1.10 -4.44
C ASP A 283 1.92 1.33 -5.97
N GLY A 284 2.60 2.40 -6.40
CA GLY A 284 2.71 2.79 -7.81
C GLY A 284 1.78 3.91 -8.26
N TYR A 285 1.04 4.53 -7.33
CA TYR A 285 0.22 5.73 -7.58
C TYR A 285 1.00 6.77 -8.39
N PRO A 286 0.37 7.44 -9.39
CA PRO A 286 1.03 8.43 -10.25
C PRO A 286 1.87 9.46 -9.47
N PRO A 287 3.21 9.38 -9.55
CA PRO A 287 4.09 10.19 -8.68
C PRO A 287 4.05 11.68 -8.96
N TRP A 288 3.71 12.06 -10.19
CA TRP A 288 3.70 13.46 -10.62
C TRP A 288 2.55 14.25 -10.01
N HIS A 289 1.37 13.63 -9.95
CA HIS A 289 0.16 14.24 -9.44
C HIS A 289 0.20 14.55 -7.94
N ILE A 290 1.10 13.92 -7.18
CA ILE A 290 1.10 13.99 -5.72
C ILE A 290 2.13 14.94 -5.10
N ARG A 291 2.66 15.87 -5.90
CA ARG A 291 3.69 16.84 -5.48
C ARG A 291 3.29 17.72 -4.30
N LEU A 292 2.03 18.12 -4.23
CA LEU A 292 1.48 19.05 -3.23
C LEU A 292 0.27 18.46 -2.49
N THR A 293 -0.02 17.18 -2.71
CA THR A 293 -1.15 16.47 -2.12
C THR A 293 -0.91 16.19 -0.65
N GLU A 294 -1.85 16.57 0.21
CA GLU A 294 -1.86 16.13 1.60
C GLU A 294 -2.20 14.64 1.65
N MET A 295 -1.46 13.86 2.44
CA MET A 295 -1.65 12.41 2.54
C MET A 295 -2.16 12.03 3.93
N TYR A 296 -3.32 11.40 3.98
CA TYR A 296 -3.87 10.89 5.23
C TYR A 296 -4.05 9.38 5.16
N CYS A 297 -3.44 8.70 6.13
CA CYS A 297 -3.57 7.26 6.32
C CYS A 297 -4.46 7.02 7.54
N THR A 298 -5.55 6.26 7.36
CA THR A 298 -6.53 6.02 8.44
C THR A 298 -5.89 5.34 9.65
N GLY A 299 -4.83 4.55 9.43
CA GLY A 299 -3.83 4.25 10.44
C GLY A 299 -4.39 3.58 11.68
N GLY A 300 -5.09 2.46 11.52
CA GLY A 300 -5.37 1.57 12.65
C GLY A 300 -4.05 1.02 13.20
N ARG A 301 -3.55 1.55 14.32
CA ARG A 301 -2.43 0.94 15.09
C ARG A 301 -2.73 -0.50 15.52
N ASN A 302 -3.96 -0.96 15.35
CA ASN A 302 -4.46 -2.28 15.66
C ASN A 302 -4.10 -3.38 14.63
N SER A 303 -3.54 -3.03 13.45
CA SER A 303 -3.20 -4.03 12.41
C SER A 303 -1.88 -4.77 12.64
N GLY A 304 -1.33 -4.79 13.86
CA GLY A 304 -0.12 -5.57 14.16
C GLY A 304 -0.27 -7.09 14.01
N ILE A 305 -1.48 -7.60 13.66
CA ILE A 305 -1.78 -9.04 13.59
C ILE A 305 -2.31 -9.48 12.20
N THR A 306 -2.88 -8.59 11.39
CA THR A 306 -3.37 -8.93 10.05
C THR A 306 -2.89 -7.92 9.02
N ASN A 307 -2.08 -8.37 8.05
CA ASN A 307 -1.68 -7.60 6.85
C ASN A 307 -2.84 -7.46 5.85
N SER A 308 -4.08 -7.31 6.33
CA SER A 308 -5.28 -7.20 5.50
C SER A 308 -5.56 -5.73 5.23
N ASP A 309 -5.74 -5.36 3.97
CA ASP A 309 -6.25 -4.04 3.59
C ASP A 309 -7.58 -3.78 4.32
N GLU A 310 -7.64 -2.68 5.07
CA GLU A 310 -8.79 -2.33 5.90
C GLU A 310 -9.99 -1.96 5.04
N ALA A 311 -11.20 -2.19 5.57
CA ALA A 311 -12.42 -1.75 4.92
C ALA A 311 -12.54 -0.24 4.89
N VAL A 312 -13.18 0.25 3.84
CA VAL A 312 -13.47 1.66 3.71
C VAL A 312 -14.57 2.02 4.72
N GLU A 313 -14.20 2.82 5.72
CA GLU A 313 -15.09 3.26 6.78
C GLU A 313 -15.29 4.77 6.72
N TYR A 314 -16.53 5.24 6.87
CA TYR A 314 -16.83 6.66 6.76
C TYR A 314 -16.10 7.51 7.81
N HIS A 315 -15.93 7.01 9.04
CA HIS A 315 -15.18 7.79 10.04
C HIS A 315 -13.71 8.00 9.61
N GLY A 316 -13.12 7.06 8.87
CA GLY A 316 -11.79 7.21 8.27
C GLY A 316 -11.79 8.31 7.22
N PHE A 317 -12.81 8.33 6.36
CA PHE A 317 -13.05 9.39 5.39
C PHE A 317 -13.18 10.77 6.06
N LEU A 318 -14.04 10.92 7.09
CA LEU A 318 -14.19 12.17 7.83
C LEU A 318 -12.90 12.63 8.49
N ARG A 319 -12.16 11.72 9.14
CA ARG A 319 -10.89 12.06 9.79
C ARG A 319 -9.88 12.57 8.78
N GLY A 320 -9.87 12.01 7.57
CA GLY A 320 -9.10 12.53 6.45
C GLY A 320 -9.48 13.96 6.07
N LEU A 321 -10.78 14.26 5.98
CA LEU A 321 -11.26 15.62 5.72
C LEU A 321 -10.90 16.59 6.84
N TRP A 322 -11.00 16.17 8.10
CA TRP A 322 -10.59 16.98 9.25
C TRP A 322 -9.10 17.27 9.25
N HIS A 323 -8.29 16.28 8.90
CA HIS A 323 -6.85 16.44 8.75
C HIS A 323 -6.52 17.48 7.68
N TYR A 324 -7.10 17.35 6.49
CA TYR A 324 -6.95 18.31 5.40
C TYR A 324 -7.41 19.72 5.80
N ALA A 325 -8.56 19.83 6.48
CA ALA A 325 -9.09 21.11 6.92
C ALA A 325 -8.14 21.86 7.88
N GLY A 326 -7.41 21.11 8.71
CA GLY A 326 -6.42 21.62 9.65
C GLY A 326 -5.02 21.85 9.07
N ALA A 327 -4.72 21.33 7.88
CA ALA A 327 -3.39 21.39 7.27
C ALA A 327 -2.97 22.84 6.93
N GLN A 328 -1.66 23.10 6.95
CA GLN A 328 -1.06 24.38 6.59
C GLN A 328 -0.24 24.24 5.31
N MET A 329 -0.75 24.76 4.20
CA MET A 329 -0.07 24.73 2.91
C MET A 329 0.74 26.01 2.74
N ARG A 330 2.07 25.88 2.84
CA ARG A 330 3.00 27.03 2.82
C ARG A 330 3.61 27.30 1.45
N PHE A 331 3.57 26.34 0.53
CA PHE A 331 4.09 26.46 -0.84
C PHE A 331 5.49 27.13 -0.91
N GLY A 332 6.38 26.77 0.03
CA GLY A 332 7.74 27.30 0.10
C GLY A 332 7.90 28.69 0.73
N ARG A 333 6.86 29.26 1.38
CA ARG A 333 6.89 30.56 2.06
C ARG A 333 6.94 30.47 3.59
#